data_AF-A0A2V9DAU4-F1
#
_entry.id   AF-A0A2V9DAU4-F1
#
_cell.length_a   1.000
_cell.length_b   1.000
_cell.length_c   1.000
_cell.angle_alpha   90.00
_cell.angle_beta   90.00
_cell.angle_gamma   90.00
#
_symmetry.space_group_name_H-M   'P 1'
#
loop_
_entity.id
_entity.type
_entity.pdbx_description
1 polymer ?
#
loop_
_entity_poly.entity_id
_entity_poly.type
_entity_poly.pdbx_seq_one_letter_code
_entity_poly.pdbx_strand_id
1 'polypeptide(L)'
;LYLHSSIVQTRAFQPQPEHKREAIKFAVIDSTVALGLALFINAAILMLGAAAFHHRGISEIADIGRAYELLTPVLGASLASTLFAVALLCSGQNSTLTGTLAGQIVMEGFLNLRLRPWLRRLITRLLAIVPAAIVIGLKGESKLTDLLILSQVILSFQLPFAVVPLVMFTSDKAKMGEFVNRRWVVVLAWVVTLVIIAFNAELLRLLWRDRH
;
A
#
# COMPACT_ATOMS: atom_id res chain seq x y z
N LEU A 1 0.20 7.92 -0.93
CA LEU A 1 0.58 9.23 -1.50
C LEU A 1 -0.62 10.18 -1.55
N TYR A 2 -1.57 10.00 -2.48
CA TYR A 2 -2.73 10.89 -2.63
C TYR A 2 -3.54 11.11 -1.35
N LEU A 3 -3.85 10.04 -0.62
CA LEU A 3 -4.60 10.14 0.64
C LEU A 3 -3.87 10.99 1.68
N HIS A 4 -2.60 10.70 1.92
CA HIS A 4 -1.80 11.43 2.90
C HIS A 4 -1.69 12.92 2.54
N SER A 5 -1.45 13.25 1.27
CA SER A 5 -1.41 14.62 0.79
C SER A 5 -2.70 15.40 1.03
N SER A 6 -3.86 14.74 1.02
CA SER A 6 -5.15 15.38 1.31
C SER A 6 -5.46 15.44 2.81
N ILE A 7 -5.16 14.39 3.58
CA ILE A 7 -5.41 14.36 5.03
C ILE A 7 -4.58 15.42 5.76
N VAL A 8 -3.33 15.67 5.33
CA VAL A 8 -2.52 16.73 5.94
C VAL A 8 -3.16 18.11 5.79
N GLN A 9 -3.99 18.33 4.76
CA GLN A 9 -4.70 19.60 4.54
C GLN A 9 -5.93 19.78 5.43
N THR A 10 -6.44 18.72 6.09
CA THR A 10 -7.57 18.85 7.02
C THR A 10 -7.15 19.44 8.37
N ARG A 11 -5.85 19.49 8.66
CA ARG A 11 -5.33 20.20 9.83
C ARG A 11 -5.57 21.70 9.63
N ALA A 12 -6.33 22.31 10.53
CA ALA A 12 -6.59 23.74 10.51
C ALA A 12 -5.31 24.52 10.89
N PHE A 13 -4.47 24.86 9.91
CA PHE A 13 -3.34 25.76 10.09
C PHE A 13 -3.67 27.12 9.48
N GLN A 14 -3.25 28.21 10.14
CA GLN A 14 -3.34 29.54 9.55
C GLN A 14 -2.40 29.63 8.33
N PRO A 15 -2.75 30.35 7.25
CA PRO A 15 -1.97 30.39 6.01
C PRO A 15 -0.63 31.15 6.10
N GLN A 16 -0.06 31.26 7.30
CA GLN A 16 1.24 31.87 7.57
C GLN A 16 2.37 30.83 7.41
N PRO A 17 3.56 31.23 6.93
CA PRO A 17 4.73 30.36 6.78
C PRO A 17 5.11 29.54 8.02
N GLU A 18 5.07 30.15 9.20
CA GLU A 18 5.51 29.53 10.46
C GLU A 18 4.61 28.35 10.84
N HIS A 19 3.29 28.55 10.79
CA HIS A 19 2.29 27.53 11.03
C HIS A 19 2.35 26.39 10.00
N LYS A 20 2.68 26.69 8.73
CA LYS A 20 2.93 25.66 7.71
C LYS A 20 4.16 24.80 8.04
N ARG A 21 5.26 25.42 8.50
CA ARG A 21 6.48 24.69 8.92
C ARG A 21 6.18 23.76 10.09
N GLU A 22 5.42 24.23 11.07
CA GLU A 22 5.00 23.43 12.22
C GLU A 22 4.10 22.26 11.80
N ALA A 23 3.09 22.51 10.95
CA ALA A 23 2.23 21.47 10.42
C ALA A 23 3.00 20.39 9.64
N ILE A 24 3.97 20.80 8.81
CA ILE A 24 4.86 19.86 8.09
C ILE A 24 5.68 19.05 9.09
N LYS A 25 6.27 19.68 10.12
CA LYS A 25 7.06 18.98 11.14
C LYS A 25 6.23 17.89 11.84
N PHE A 26 5.00 18.21 12.26
CA PHE A 26 4.13 17.22 12.88
C PHE A 26 3.69 16.12 11.91
N ALA A 27 3.35 16.46 10.67
CA ALA A 27 3.00 15.46 9.67
C ALA A 27 4.16 14.50 9.36
N VAL A 28 5.39 15.01 9.34
CA VAL A 28 6.60 14.19 9.16
C VAL A 28 6.82 13.27 10.36
N ILE A 29 6.68 13.77 11.59
CA ILE A 29 6.82 12.95 12.80
C ILE A 29 5.76 11.83 12.81
N ASP A 30 4.50 12.17 12.59
CA ASP A 30 3.38 11.23 12.55
C ASP A 30 3.60 10.13 11.51
N SER A 31 3.96 10.53 10.28
CA SER A 31 4.30 9.59 9.20
C SER A 31 5.50 8.71 9.53
N THR A 32 6.55 9.28 10.14
CA THR A 32 7.78 8.56 10.46
C THR A 32 7.52 7.51 11.54
N VAL A 33 6.75 7.85 12.57
CA VAL A 33 6.37 6.92 13.64
C VAL A 33 5.48 5.82 13.08
N ALA A 34 4.46 6.16 12.30
CA ALA A 34 3.53 5.19 11.72
C ALA A 34 4.24 4.21 10.76
N LEU A 35 5.08 4.72 9.85
CA LEU A 35 5.86 3.89 8.92
C LEU A 35 6.94 3.08 9.64
N GLY A 36 7.55 3.63 10.70
CA GLY A 36 8.51 2.92 11.53
C GLY A 36 7.89 1.72 12.26
N LEU A 37 6.68 1.89 12.83
CA LEU A 37 5.91 0.80 13.42
C LEU A 37 5.51 -0.24 12.37
N ALA A 38 5.08 0.19 11.19
CA ALA A 38 4.74 -0.73 10.09
C ALA A 38 5.96 -1.55 9.64
N LEU A 39 7.14 -0.93 9.54
CA LEU A 39 8.39 -1.62 9.24
C LEU A 39 8.71 -2.67 10.29
N PHE A 40 8.57 -2.32 11.57
CA PHE A 40 8.80 -3.24 12.68
C PHE A 40 7.87 -4.45 12.63
N ILE A 41 6.57 -4.24 12.37
CA ILE A 41 5.60 -5.33 12.22
C ILE A 41 5.94 -6.22 11.02
N ASN A 42 6.24 -5.64 9.85
CA ASN A 42 6.62 -6.39 8.67
C ASN A 42 7.89 -7.24 8.90
N ALA A 43 8.89 -6.66 9.58
CA ALA A 43 10.09 -7.38 9.98
C ALA A 43 9.79 -8.52 10.95
N ALA A 44 8.91 -8.31 11.93
CA ALA A 44 8.49 -9.33 12.88
C ALA A 44 7.77 -10.51 12.19
N ILE A 45 6.86 -10.23 11.25
CA ILE A 45 6.18 -11.26 10.45
C ILE A 45 7.20 -12.05 9.62
N LEU A 46 8.16 -11.38 8.98
CA LEU A 46 9.21 -12.03 8.19
C LEU A 46 10.09 -12.93 9.05
N MET A 47 10.55 -12.44 10.21
CA MET A 47 11.37 -13.22 11.15
C MET A 47 10.60 -14.42 11.71
N LEU A 48 9.32 -14.25 12.04
CA LEU A 48 8.47 -15.34 12.53
C LEU A 48 8.25 -16.40 11.44
N GLY A 49 7.98 -15.97 10.21
CA GLY A 49 7.87 -16.85 9.05
C GLY A 49 9.15 -17.65 8.81
N ALA A 50 10.30 -16.97 8.82
CA ALA A 50 11.59 -17.61 8.71
C ALA A 50 11.83 -18.61 9.85
N ALA A 51 11.63 -18.24 11.11
CA ALA A 51 11.85 -19.12 12.26
C ALA A 51 10.94 -20.36 12.25
N ALA A 52 9.66 -20.20 11.87
CA ALA A 52 8.69 -21.29 11.89
C ALA A 52 8.82 -22.27 10.72
N PHE A 53 9.15 -21.77 9.51
CA PHE A 53 9.18 -22.58 8.30
C PHE A 53 10.59 -23.06 7.89
N HIS A 54 11.64 -22.25 8.12
CA HIS A 54 13.01 -22.59 7.71
C HIS A 54 13.55 -23.84 8.43
N HIS A 55 13.14 -24.10 9.68
CA HIS A 55 13.60 -25.28 10.43
C HIS A 55 12.86 -26.57 10.06
N ARG A 56 11.70 -26.47 9.39
CA ARG A 56 10.83 -27.62 9.08
C ARG A 56 10.94 -28.12 7.63
N GLY A 57 11.78 -27.49 6.80
CA GLY A 57 11.94 -27.87 5.38
C GLY A 57 10.68 -27.66 4.53
N ILE A 58 9.71 -26.87 5.01
CA ILE A 58 8.45 -26.60 4.32
C ILE A 58 8.73 -25.48 3.31
N SER A 59 8.86 -25.84 2.03
CA SER A 59 9.07 -24.92 0.90
C SER A 59 7.76 -24.48 0.22
N GLU A 60 6.61 -24.97 0.69
CA GLU A 60 5.32 -24.56 0.14
C GLU A 60 4.94 -23.15 0.61
N ILE A 61 4.48 -22.33 -0.34
CA ILE A 61 4.01 -20.97 -0.13
C ILE A 61 2.93 -21.01 0.97
N ALA A 62 3.21 -20.38 2.11
CA ALA A 62 2.26 -20.28 3.21
C ALA A 62 1.02 -19.52 2.71
N ASP A 63 -0.06 -20.25 2.46
CA ASP A 63 -1.37 -19.66 2.20
C ASP A 63 -1.78 -18.81 3.42
N ILE A 64 -2.45 -17.69 3.19
CA ILE A 64 -2.91 -16.77 4.26
C ILE A 64 -3.75 -17.56 5.28
N GLY A 65 -4.47 -18.59 4.84
CA GLY A 65 -5.25 -19.49 5.70
C GLY A 65 -4.42 -20.24 6.75
N ARG A 66 -3.12 -20.45 6.52
CA ARG A 66 -2.19 -21.13 7.44
C ARG A 66 -1.26 -20.19 8.19
N ALA A 67 -1.33 -18.89 7.94
CA ALA A 67 -0.46 -17.92 8.61
C ALA A 67 -0.67 -17.87 10.14
N TYR A 68 -1.82 -18.29 10.68
CA TYR A 68 -2.02 -18.42 12.12
C TYR A 68 -1.13 -19.51 12.76
N GLU A 69 -0.69 -20.51 11.99
CA GLU A 69 0.19 -21.58 12.48
C GLU A 69 1.54 -21.03 12.96
N LEU A 70 1.95 -19.86 12.44
CA LEU A 70 3.13 -19.12 12.89
C LEU A 70 3.04 -18.66 14.35
N LEU A 71 1.83 -18.37 14.82
CA LEU A 71 1.56 -17.85 16.16
C LEU A 71 1.25 -18.97 17.16
N THR A 72 0.86 -20.14 16.68
CA THR A 72 0.50 -21.31 17.49
C THR A 72 1.56 -21.72 18.52
N PRO A 73 2.88 -21.73 18.22
CA PRO A 73 3.91 -22.12 19.20
C PRO A 73 4.01 -21.18 20.41
N VAL A 74 3.62 -19.92 20.26
CA VAL A 74 3.74 -18.89 21.32
C VAL A 74 2.42 -18.70 22.06
N LEU A 75 1.30 -18.73 21.35
CA LEU A 75 -0.02 -18.38 21.88
C LEU A 75 -0.95 -19.58 22.08
N GLY A 76 -0.59 -20.76 21.56
CA GLY A 76 -1.50 -21.90 21.46
C GLY A 76 -2.48 -21.75 20.30
N ALA A 77 -2.97 -22.88 19.77
CA ALA A 77 -3.75 -22.91 18.53
C ALA A 77 -5.07 -22.12 18.58
N SER A 78 -5.77 -22.14 19.72
CA SER A 78 -7.06 -21.47 19.91
C SER A 78 -6.95 -19.95 19.93
N LEU A 79 -5.98 -19.40 20.67
CA LEU A 79 -5.72 -17.96 20.73
C LEU A 79 -5.10 -17.44 19.43
N ALA A 80 -4.15 -18.19 18.84
CA ALA A 80 -3.50 -17.82 17.58
C ALA A 80 -4.50 -17.64 16.44
N SER A 81 -5.39 -18.63 16.24
CA SER A 81 -6.41 -18.58 15.20
C SER A 81 -7.40 -17.43 15.39
N THR A 82 -7.85 -17.19 16.62
CA THR A 82 -8.81 -16.12 16.92
C THR A 82 -8.20 -14.74 16.73
N LEU A 83 -7.00 -14.50 17.26
CA LEU A 83 -6.30 -13.22 17.11
C LEU A 83 -5.93 -12.95 15.65
N PHE A 84 -5.52 -13.98 14.90
CA PHE A 84 -5.24 -13.85 13.48
C PHE A 84 -6.50 -13.49 12.69
N ALA A 85 -7.63 -14.16 12.96
CA ALA A 85 -8.91 -13.86 12.31
C ALA A 85 -9.37 -12.41 12.60
N VAL A 86 -9.28 -11.96 13.86
CA VAL A 86 -9.61 -10.58 14.24
C VAL A 86 -8.67 -9.59 13.55
N ALA A 87 -7.36 -9.84 13.55
CA ALA A 87 -6.39 -8.98 12.87
C ALA A 87 -6.65 -8.87 11.36
N LEU A 88 -7.00 -9.99 10.71
CA LEU A 88 -7.33 -10.02 9.29
C LEU A 88 -8.61 -9.23 8.99
N LEU A 89 -9.64 -9.36 9.83
CA LEU A 89 -10.88 -8.57 9.72
C LEU A 89 -10.60 -7.07 9.91
N CYS A 90 -9.86 -6.68 10.94
CA CYS A 90 -9.48 -5.30 11.20
C CYS A 90 -8.68 -4.69 10.04
N SER A 91 -7.73 -5.46 9.48
CA SER A 91 -6.93 -5.07 8.31
C SER A 91 -7.82 -4.81 7.08
N GLY A 92 -8.79 -5.70 6.83
CA GLY A 92 -9.75 -5.55 5.73
C GLY A 92 -10.64 -4.31 5.86
N GLN A 93 -11.09 -3.98 7.08
CA GLN A 93 -11.85 -2.75 7.31
C GLN A 93 -11.01 -1.50 7.08
N ASN A 94 -9.78 -1.47 7.60
CA ASN A 94 -8.86 -0.35 7.40
C ASN A 94 -8.59 -0.12 5.90
N SER A 95 -8.24 -1.18 5.17
CA SER A 95 -7.99 -1.10 3.72
C SER A 95 -9.19 -0.55 2.94
N THR A 96 -10.41 -0.90 3.34
CA THR A 96 -11.62 -0.40 2.66
C THR A 96 -11.84 1.09 2.89
N LEU A 97 -11.63 1.57 4.12
CA LEU A 97 -11.77 3.00 4.44
C LEU A 97 -10.70 3.82 3.73
N THR A 98 -9.43 3.44 3.86
CA THR A 98 -8.31 4.09 3.20
C THR A 98 -8.48 4.08 1.68
N GLY A 99 -8.90 2.95 1.09
CA GLY A 99 -9.11 2.82 -0.34
C GLY A 99 -10.24 3.71 -0.87
N THR A 100 -11.37 3.80 -0.16
CA THR A 100 -12.50 4.65 -0.58
C THR A 100 -12.23 6.14 -0.45
N LEU A 101 -11.44 6.57 0.54
CA LEU A 101 -10.98 7.95 0.68
C LEU A 101 -9.93 8.30 -0.38
N ALA A 102 -8.94 7.43 -0.61
CA ALA A 102 -7.94 7.62 -1.66
C ALA A 102 -8.61 7.69 -3.04
N GLY A 103 -9.56 6.81 -3.32
CA GLY A 103 -10.34 6.80 -4.55
C GLY A 103 -11.15 8.08 -4.74
N GLN A 104 -11.68 8.67 -3.67
CA GLN A 104 -12.34 9.98 -3.74
C GLN A 104 -11.39 11.05 -4.26
N ILE A 105 -10.22 11.16 -3.65
CA ILE A 105 -9.25 12.22 -3.94
C ILE A 105 -8.78 12.12 -5.38
N VAL A 106 -8.53 10.89 -5.86
CA VAL A 106 -8.13 10.65 -7.26
C VAL A 106 -9.29 10.96 -8.22
N MET A 107 -10.51 10.50 -7.93
CA MET A 107 -11.68 10.75 -8.79
C MET A 107 -12.03 12.25 -8.89
N GLU A 108 -12.04 12.96 -7.78
CA GLU A 108 -12.36 14.39 -7.75
C GLU A 108 -11.21 15.22 -8.31
N GLY A 109 -9.96 14.85 -8.05
CA GLY A 109 -8.79 15.59 -8.52
C GLY A 109 -8.46 15.41 -10.00
N PHE A 110 -8.53 14.18 -10.53
CA PHE A 110 -8.14 13.89 -11.91
C PHE A 110 -9.33 13.81 -12.89
N LEU A 111 -10.50 13.35 -12.43
CA LEU A 111 -11.66 13.12 -13.30
C LEU A 111 -12.78 14.15 -13.06
N ASN A 112 -12.65 15.04 -12.07
CA ASN A 112 -13.71 15.94 -11.60
C ASN A 112 -15.04 15.21 -11.32
N LEU A 113 -14.97 13.93 -10.93
CA LEU A 113 -16.14 13.07 -10.73
C LEU A 113 -16.49 12.98 -9.25
N ARG A 114 -17.67 13.50 -8.88
CA ARG A 114 -18.19 13.45 -7.50
C ARG A 114 -19.25 12.37 -7.36
N LEU A 115 -18.88 11.25 -6.74
CA LEU A 115 -19.79 10.15 -6.43
C LEU A 115 -20.11 10.12 -4.94
N ARG A 116 -21.34 9.69 -4.60
CA ARG A 116 -21.72 9.43 -3.20
C ARG A 116 -20.81 8.31 -2.62
N PRO A 117 -20.38 8.39 -1.34
CA PRO A 117 -19.44 7.42 -0.75
C PRO A 117 -19.89 5.96 -0.86
N TRP A 118 -21.18 5.68 -0.65
CA TRP A 118 -21.73 4.32 -0.75
C TRP A 118 -21.66 3.79 -2.18
N LEU A 119 -21.94 4.64 -3.17
CA LEU A 119 -21.94 4.25 -4.59
C LEU A 119 -20.52 3.97 -5.06
N ARG A 120 -19.56 4.82 -4.66
CA ARG A 120 -18.14 4.58 -4.91
C ARG A 120 -17.66 3.26 -4.29
N ARG A 121 -18.05 2.97 -3.05
CA ARG A 121 -17.74 1.70 -2.37
C ARG A 121 -18.36 0.51 -3.09
N LEU A 122 -19.60 0.63 -3.57
CA LEU A 122 -20.28 -0.42 -4.32
C LEU A 122 -19.57 -0.70 -5.65
N ILE A 123 -19.32 0.33 -6.46
CA ILE A 123 -18.67 0.20 -7.77
C ILE A 123 -17.28 -0.43 -7.64
N THR A 124 -16.44 0.10 -6.75
CA THR A 124 -15.07 -0.42 -6.54
C THR A 124 -15.07 -1.86 -6.05
N ARG A 125 -16.00 -2.23 -5.18
CA ARG A 125 -16.14 -3.61 -4.70
C ARG A 125 -16.65 -4.56 -5.78
N LEU A 126 -17.62 -4.13 -6.60
CA LEU A 126 -18.10 -4.93 -7.72
C LEU A 126 -17.02 -5.13 -8.78
N LEU A 127 -16.26 -4.09 -9.11
CA LEU A 127 -15.13 -4.19 -10.04
C LEU A 127 -14.02 -5.11 -9.53
N ALA A 128 -13.86 -5.27 -8.22
CA ALA A 128 -12.91 -6.23 -7.64
C ALA A 128 -13.48 -7.67 -7.60
N ILE A 129 -14.73 -7.84 -7.13
CA ILE A 129 -15.32 -9.16 -6.88
C ILE A 129 -15.77 -9.84 -8.16
N VAL A 130 -16.40 -9.12 -9.10
CA VAL A 130 -16.99 -9.73 -10.31
C VAL A 130 -15.93 -10.44 -11.17
N PRO A 131 -14.78 -9.83 -11.51
CA PRO A 131 -13.75 -10.52 -12.27
C PRO A 131 -13.17 -11.72 -11.52
N ALA A 132 -12.97 -11.60 -10.20
CA ALA A 132 -12.48 -12.70 -9.39
C ALA A 132 -13.47 -13.87 -9.37
N ALA A 133 -14.76 -13.60 -9.17
CA ALA A 133 -15.82 -14.61 -9.15
C ALA A 133 -15.94 -15.33 -10.50
N ILE A 134 -15.84 -14.61 -11.62
CA ILE A 134 -15.86 -15.19 -12.96
C ILE A 134 -14.66 -16.14 -13.15
N VAL A 135 -13.46 -15.70 -12.77
CA VAL A 135 -12.25 -16.52 -12.93
C VAL A 135 -12.32 -17.77 -12.06
N ILE A 136 -12.80 -17.67 -10.81
CA ILE A 136 -12.98 -18.82 -9.92
C ILE A 136 -14.02 -19.79 -10.51
N GLY A 137 -15.17 -19.27 -10.97
CA GLY A 137 -16.23 -20.08 -11.54
C GLY A 137 -15.81 -20.84 -12.81
N LEU A 138 -14.91 -20.27 -13.61
CA LEU A 138 -14.44 -20.89 -14.86
C LEU A 138 -13.16 -21.73 -14.71
N LYS A 139 -12.25 -21.36 -13.81
CA LYS A 139 -10.89 -21.91 -13.74
C LYS A 139 -10.53 -22.56 -12.39
N GLY A 140 -11.46 -22.56 -11.42
CA GLY A 140 -11.27 -23.14 -10.09
C GLY A 140 -10.40 -22.31 -9.15
N GLU A 141 -10.32 -22.75 -7.89
CA GLU A 141 -9.67 -22.01 -6.79
C GLU A 141 -8.15 -21.82 -6.97
N SER A 142 -7.50 -22.69 -7.76
CA SER A 142 -6.06 -22.62 -8.03
C SER A 142 -5.59 -21.31 -8.69
N LYS A 143 -6.51 -20.51 -9.26
CA LYS A 143 -6.22 -19.22 -9.91
C LYS A 143 -6.40 -17.99 -9.00
N LEU A 144 -6.81 -18.17 -7.74
CA LEU A 144 -6.88 -17.06 -6.78
C LEU A 144 -5.52 -16.43 -6.51
N THR A 145 -4.48 -17.25 -6.33
CA THR A 145 -3.11 -16.78 -6.11
C THR A 145 -2.61 -15.97 -7.30
N ASP A 146 -2.87 -16.43 -8.52
CA ASP A 146 -2.51 -15.71 -9.76
C ASP A 146 -3.21 -14.34 -9.84
N LEU A 147 -4.49 -14.25 -9.44
CA LEU A 147 -5.23 -12.99 -9.37
C LEU A 147 -4.69 -12.03 -8.31
N LEU A 148 -4.30 -12.56 -7.15
CA LEU A 148 -3.66 -11.79 -6.10
C LEU A 148 -2.32 -11.22 -6.60
N ILE A 149 -1.49 -12.05 -7.24
CA ILE A 149 -0.22 -11.63 -7.84
C ILE A 149 -0.46 -10.56 -8.92
N LEU A 150 -1.44 -10.77 -9.81
CA LEU A 150 -1.79 -9.80 -10.85
C LEU A 150 -2.19 -8.45 -10.25
N SER A 151 -2.95 -8.46 -9.14
CA SER A 151 -3.32 -7.24 -8.43
C SER A 151 -2.09 -6.48 -7.91
N GLN A 152 -1.08 -7.21 -7.42
CA GLN A 152 0.20 -6.61 -7.01
C GLN A 152 0.99 -6.04 -8.20
N VAL A 153 0.97 -6.72 -9.36
CA VAL A 153 1.60 -6.22 -10.59
C VAL A 153 0.95 -4.92 -11.03
N ILE A 154 -0.39 -4.83 -11.02
CA ILE A 154 -1.12 -3.60 -11.37
C ILE A 154 -0.76 -2.46 -10.42
N LEU A 155 -0.71 -2.72 -9.12
CA LEU A 155 -0.30 -1.72 -8.11
C LEU A 155 1.14 -1.23 -8.35
N SER A 156 2.03 -2.15 -8.67
CA SER A 156 3.44 -1.84 -8.95
C SER A 156 3.54 -0.92 -10.18
N PHE A 157 2.82 -1.24 -11.26
CA PHE A 157 2.77 -0.40 -12.47
C PHE A 157 2.22 1.01 -12.22
N GLN A 158 1.28 1.18 -11.29
CA GLN A 158 0.72 2.50 -10.95
C GLN A 158 1.72 3.39 -10.17
N LEU A 159 2.67 2.78 -9.46
CA LEU A 159 3.52 3.49 -8.49
C LEU A 159 4.44 4.54 -9.17
N PRO A 160 5.14 4.25 -10.29
CA PRO A 160 5.90 5.25 -11.03
C PRO A 160 5.09 6.49 -11.44
N PHE A 161 3.85 6.30 -11.88
CA PHE A 161 2.97 7.40 -12.29
C PHE A 161 2.56 8.31 -11.13
N ALA A 162 2.61 7.81 -9.89
CA ALA A 162 2.37 8.63 -8.70
C ALA A 162 3.66 9.29 -8.18
N VAL A 163 4.77 8.55 -8.17
CA VAL A 163 6.04 9.03 -7.58
C VAL A 163 6.74 10.05 -8.46
N VAL A 164 6.80 9.85 -9.78
CA VAL A 164 7.51 10.77 -10.69
C VAL A 164 6.91 12.19 -10.62
N PRO A 165 5.59 12.40 -10.77
CA PRO A 165 5.00 13.73 -10.62
C PRO A 165 5.18 14.31 -9.23
N LEU A 166 5.14 13.48 -8.17
CA LEU A 166 5.38 13.93 -6.80
C LEU A 166 6.78 14.52 -6.65
N VAL A 167 7.82 13.85 -7.14
CA VAL A 167 9.20 14.36 -7.09
C VAL A 167 9.33 15.63 -7.93
N MET A 168 8.72 15.67 -9.12
CA MET A 168 8.72 16.87 -9.97
C MET A 168 8.05 18.07 -9.27
N PHE A 169 6.86 17.89 -8.70
CA PHE A 169 6.12 18.97 -8.05
C PHE A 169 6.78 19.45 -6.77
N THR A 170 7.34 18.56 -5.97
CA THR A 170 8.03 18.93 -4.71
C THR A 170 9.43 19.52 -4.94
N SER A 171 9.98 19.38 -6.14
CA SER A 171 11.24 19.99 -6.57
C SER A 171 11.06 21.33 -7.29
N ASP A 172 9.83 21.68 -7.67
CA ASP A 172 9.51 22.90 -8.40
C ASP A 172 9.41 24.11 -7.45
N LYS A 173 10.33 25.06 -7.58
CA LYS A 173 10.35 26.29 -6.79
C LYS A 173 9.13 27.18 -7.01
N ALA A 174 8.55 27.17 -8.21
CA ALA A 174 7.36 27.98 -8.51
C ALA A 174 6.13 27.45 -7.75
N LYS A 175 6.06 26.13 -7.52
CA LYS A 175 4.96 25.49 -6.78
C LYS A 175 5.18 25.49 -5.27
N MET A 176 6.41 25.23 -4.82
CA MET A 176 6.72 25.00 -3.41
C MET A 176 7.22 26.24 -2.66
N GLY A 177 7.68 27.28 -3.37
CA GLY A 177 8.23 28.50 -2.75
C GLY A 177 9.38 28.18 -1.79
N GLU A 178 9.29 28.68 -0.56
CA GLU A 178 10.28 28.44 0.50
C GLU A 178 10.31 26.99 1.03
N PHE A 179 9.29 26.17 0.71
CA PHE A 179 9.15 24.78 1.16
C PHE A 179 9.69 23.77 0.14
N VAL A 180 10.43 24.23 -0.88
CA VAL A 180 11.05 23.35 -1.87
C VAL A 180 12.00 22.36 -1.21
N ASN A 181 12.04 21.13 -1.73
CA ASN A 181 12.94 20.11 -1.23
C ASN A 181 14.40 20.55 -1.29
N ARG A 182 15.16 20.22 -0.25
CA ARG A 182 16.63 20.40 -0.24
C ARG A 182 17.25 19.53 -1.34
N ARG A 183 18.36 19.97 -1.93
CA ARG A 183 19.02 19.27 -3.05
C ARG A 183 19.31 17.79 -2.74
N TRP A 184 19.75 17.47 -1.52
CA TRP A 184 20.01 16.08 -1.13
C TRP A 184 18.74 15.22 -1.08
N VAL A 185 17.59 15.79 -0.68
CA VAL A 185 16.29 15.10 -0.69
C VAL A 185 15.84 14.85 -2.12
N VAL A 186 16.05 15.82 -3.01
CA VAL A 186 15.72 15.67 -4.44
C VAL A 186 16.55 14.55 -5.08
N VAL A 187 17.87 14.53 -4.83
CA VAL A 187 18.74 13.46 -5.32
C VAL A 187 18.30 12.11 -4.78
N LEU A 188 18.09 12.00 -3.46
CA LEU A 188 17.63 10.76 -2.83
C LEU A 188 16.28 10.30 -3.40
N ALA A 189 15.33 11.22 -3.57
CA ALA A 189 14.02 10.91 -4.12
C ALA A 189 14.10 10.39 -5.56
N TRP A 190 14.93 10.99 -6.41
CA TRP A 190 15.15 10.49 -7.77
C TRP A 190 15.87 9.14 -7.79
N VAL A 191 16.86 8.92 -6.94
CA VAL A 191 17.51 7.60 -6.80
C VAL A 191 16.49 6.54 -6.42
N VAL A 192 15.67 6.77 -5.39
CA VAL A 192 14.61 5.84 -4.98
C VAL A 192 13.59 5.63 -6.11
N THR A 193 13.21 6.69 -6.83
CA THR A 193 12.29 6.60 -7.97
C THR A 193 12.84 5.73 -9.08
N LEU A 194 14.13 5.89 -9.42
CA LEU A 194 14.80 5.07 -10.44
C LEU A 194 14.89 3.60 -10.02
N VAL A 195 15.22 3.32 -8.75
CA VAL A 195 15.24 1.95 -8.20
C VAL A 195 13.87 1.30 -8.29
N ILE A 196 12.81 2.03 -7.92
CA ILE A 196 11.43 1.57 -8.04
C ILE A 196 11.09 1.21 -9.48
N ILE A 197 11.41 2.10 -10.44
CA ILE A 197 11.14 1.88 -11.86
C ILE A 197 11.92 0.67 -12.37
N ALA A 198 13.19 0.53 -11.99
CA ALA A 198 14.03 -0.60 -12.39
C ALA A 198 13.46 -1.94 -11.88
N PHE A 199 13.08 -2.03 -10.60
CA PHE A 199 12.45 -3.24 -10.06
C PHE A 199 11.09 -3.55 -10.69
N ASN A 200 10.31 -2.51 -11.01
CA ASN A 200 9.05 -2.69 -11.73
C ASN A 200 9.27 -3.23 -13.15
N ALA A 201 10.28 -2.72 -13.85
CA ALA A 201 10.64 -3.19 -15.18
C ALA A 201 11.13 -4.65 -15.14
N GLU A 202 11.94 -5.02 -14.14
CA GLU A 202 12.41 -6.40 -13.97
C GLU A 202 11.25 -7.35 -13.62
N LEU A 203 10.34 -6.93 -12.72
CA LEU A 203 9.12 -7.70 -12.41
C LEU A 203 8.29 -7.96 -13.68
N LEU A 204 8.10 -6.94 -14.51
CA LEU A 204 7.36 -7.05 -15.76
C LEU A 204 8.07 -7.98 -16.75
N ARG A 205 9.40 -7.87 -16.85
CA ARG A 205 10.23 -8.74 -17.68
C ARG A 205 10.14 -10.20 -17.22
N LEU A 206 10.20 -10.47 -15.92
CA LEU A 206 10.04 -11.81 -15.35
C LEU A 206 8.66 -12.38 -15.64
N LEU A 207 7.60 -11.59 -15.41
CA LEU A 207 6.23 -12.00 -15.69
C LEU A 207 6.01 -12.30 -17.18
N TRP A 208 6.62 -11.51 -18.06
CA TRP A 208 6.57 -11.76 -19.50
C TRP A 208 7.32 -13.03 -19.88
N ARG A 209 8.49 -13.26 -19.28
CA ARG A 209 9.32 -14.44 -19.55
C ARG A 209 8.65 -15.74 -19.09
N ASP A 210 8.04 -15.77 -17.91
CA ASP A 210 7.39 -17.00 -17.40
C ASP A 210 6.09 -17.35 -18.15
N ARG A 211 5.58 -16.46 -19.00
CA ARG A 211 4.41 -16.70 -19.87
C ARG A 211 4.75 -17.31 -21.23
N HIS A 212 6.03 -17.36 -21.61
CA HIS A 212 6.51 -17.86 -22.91
C HIS A 212 7.52 -18.99 -22.73
#